data_AF-A0A1C1D1Z2-F1
#
_entry.id   AF-A0A1C1D1Z2-F1
#
_cell.length_a   1.000
_cell.length_b   1.000
_cell.length_c   1.000
_cell.angle_alpha   90.00
_cell.angle_beta   90.00
_cell.angle_gamma   90.00
#
_symmetry.space_group_name_H-M   'P 1'
#
loop_
_entity.id
_entity.type
_entity.pdbx_description
1 polymer ?
#
loop_
_entity_poly.entity_id
_entity_poly.type
_entity_poly.pdbx_seq_one_letter_code
_entity_poly.pdbx_strand_id
1 'polypeptide(L)'
;MLGKRKRQTATAPRRIARLDDEKPDVEPASASDHEVFRRHFESVFEPIPEFQTATSPSPSLDHADDVGEPSDEDSEWEGLSESESGLEPDNATIQIVEHRAEISAAEDFGLQRQQYKAFMSSRPPKEVGRVARTQSAQEVDEEDASEALNLKHDLDLQRLLKESHLLEQAKAASTLGSHRHKALDMRMQTLGSKGSVFHQEKMPMAHRRGILAKAAARENGRRKEASENGIILEKAVAKSRTKELRRERAVDVPAVGKFRGGTLRLSKRDVLDIQGPGRSGPRGKSRRP
;
A
#
# COMPACT_ATOMS: atom_id res chain seq x y z
N MET A 1 -17.47 41.60 42.95
CA MET A 1 -18.70 40.86 43.27
C MET A 1 -19.63 40.88 42.06
N LEU A 2 -19.67 39.82 41.26
CA LEU A 2 -20.73 39.61 40.24
C LEU A 2 -21.00 38.11 40.14
N GLY A 3 -22.26 37.76 40.41
CA GLY A 3 -22.72 36.41 40.72
C GLY A 3 -22.93 35.50 39.51
N LYS A 4 -22.66 34.21 39.74
CA LYS A 4 -22.92 33.11 38.81
C LYS A 4 -24.43 32.82 38.77
N ARG A 5 -25.06 32.81 37.59
CA ARG A 5 -26.39 32.22 37.40
C ARG A 5 -26.33 31.03 36.43
N LYS A 6 -26.70 29.87 36.96
CA LYS A 6 -26.82 28.55 36.34
C LYS A 6 -28.15 28.49 35.59
N ARG A 7 -28.14 28.31 34.26
CA ARG A 7 -29.33 27.96 33.47
C ARG A 7 -29.45 26.44 33.41
N GLN A 8 -30.54 25.90 33.96
CA GLN A 8 -31.01 24.54 33.68
C GLN A 8 -31.82 24.59 32.37
N THR A 9 -31.46 23.76 31.39
CA THR A 9 -32.28 23.49 30.20
C THR A 9 -32.75 22.05 30.29
N ALA A 10 -34.07 21.88 30.44
CA ALA A 10 -34.75 20.59 30.43
C ALA A 10 -34.83 20.05 28.99
N THR A 11 -34.40 18.81 28.81
CA THR A 11 -34.51 18.06 27.55
C THR A 11 -35.79 17.21 27.61
N ALA A 12 -36.76 17.50 26.75
CA ALA A 12 -37.95 16.68 26.58
C ALA A 12 -37.63 15.40 25.78
N PRO A 13 -38.17 14.22 26.17
CA PRO A 13 -38.00 12.99 25.41
C PRO A 13 -38.95 12.97 24.21
N ARG A 14 -38.41 12.81 23.00
CA ARG A 14 -39.21 12.48 21.80
C ARG A 14 -39.62 11.01 21.86
N ARG A 15 -40.92 10.76 21.84
CA ARG A 15 -41.54 9.45 21.61
C ARG A 15 -41.19 8.96 20.20
N ILE A 16 -40.58 7.78 20.13
CA ILE A 16 -40.45 7.01 18.88
C ILE A 16 -41.75 6.20 18.77
N ALA A 17 -42.58 6.57 17.80
CA ALA A 17 -43.70 5.74 17.38
C ALA A 17 -43.13 4.51 16.67
N ARG A 18 -43.52 3.32 17.15
CA ARG A 18 -43.26 2.04 16.51
C ARG A 18 -44.11 2.00 15.24
N LEU A 19 -43.46 1.82 14.09
CA LEU A 19 -44.07 1.30 12.89
C LEU A 19 -43.95 -0.21 12.99
N ASP A 20 -45.09 -0.86 13.15
CA ASP A 20 -45.26 -2.28 12.86
C ASP A 20 -45.19 -2.42 11.33
N ASP A 21 -44.22 -3.19 10.83
CA ASP A 21 -44.27 -3.80 9.50
C ASP A 21 -43.43 -5.09 9.54
N GLU A 22 -44.17 -6.20 9.47
CA GLU A 22 -43.82 -7.55 9.02
C GLU A 22 -42.40 -8.09 9.31
N LYS A 23 -42.32 -8.87 10.40
CA LYS A 23 -41.32 -9.94 10.52
C LYS A 23 -41.56 -10.97 9.39
N PRO A 24 -40.57 -11.34 8.58
CA PRO A 24 -40.52 -12.68 8.06
C PRO A 24 -40.14 -13.60 9.22
N ASP A 25 -41.02 -14.54 9.56
CA ASP A 25 -40.66 -15.66 10.42
C ASP A 25 -39.51 -16.41 9.74
N VAL A 26 -38.31 -16.28 10.31
CA VAL A 26 -37.18 -17.13 9.96
C VAL A 26 -37.42 -18.45 10.68
N GLU A 27 -38.13 -19.34 10.00
CA GLU A 27 -38.19 -20.76 10.32
C GLU A 27 -36.75 -21.26 10.59
N PRO A 28 -36.51 -21.97 11.70
CA PRO A 28 -35.21 -22.56 11.95
C PRO A 28 -34.90 -23.52 10.80
N ALA A 29 -33.75 -23.31 10.15
CA ALA A 29 -33.25 -24.14 9.05
C ALA A 29 -33.57 -25.61 9.33
N SER A 30 -34.44 -26.15 8.49
CA SER A 30 -34.88 -27.53 8.59
C SER A 30 -33.66 -28.44 8.46
N ALA A 31 -33.70 -29.65 9.06
CA ALA A 31 -32.59 -30.61 8.95
C ALA A 31 -32.17 -30.87 7.48
N SER A 32 -33.10 -30.70 6.53
CA SER A 32 -32.84 -30.76 5.08
C SER A 32 -31.95 -29.64 4.55
N ASP A 33 -32.02 -28.41 5.08
CA ASP A 33 -31.18 -27.30 4.60
C ASP A 33 -29.70 -27.56 4.93
N HIS A 34 -29.42 -28.09 6.12
CA HIS A 34 -28.09 -28.51 6.52
C HIS A 34 -27.53 -29.66 5.67
N GLU A 35 -28.36 -30.57 5.19
CA GLU A 35 -27.93 -31.63 4.26
C GLU A 35 -27.61 -31.10 2.87
N VAL A 36 -28.35 -30.11 2.38
CA VAL A 36 -28.05 -29.44 1.10
C VAL A 36 -26.70 -28.75 1.17
N PHE A 37 -26.41 -28.00 2.25
CA PHE A 37 -25.11 -27.37 2.44
C PHE A 37 -23.98 -28.39 2.62
N ARG A 38 -24.21 -29.50 3.34
CA ARG A 38 -23.21 -30.58 3.47
C ARG A 38 -22.87 -31.19 2.11
N ARG A 39 -23.87 -31.55 1.29
CA ARG A 39 -23.63 -32.06 -0.07
C ARG A 39 -22.89 -31.07 -0.96
N HIS A 40 -23.24 -29.79 -0.88
CA HIS A 40 -22.53 -28.75 -1.63
C HIS A 40 -21.08 -28.61 -1.15
N PHE A 41 -20.83 -28.66 0.16
CA PHE A 41 -19.50 -28.60 0.72
C PHE A 41 -18.65 -29.82 0.33
N GLU A 42 -19.17 -31.03 0.48
CA GLU A 42 -18.53 -32.29 0.08
C GLU A 42 -18.26 -32.35 -1.43
N SER A 43 -19.08 -31.68 -2.26
CA SER A 43 -18.85 -31.60 -3.71
C SER A 43 -17.73 -30.63 -4.12
N VAL A 44 -17.46 -29.61 -3.29
CA VAL A 44 -16.42 -28.59 -3.57
C VAL A 44 -15.09 -28.98 -2.92
N PHE A 45 -15.16 -29.64 -1.77
CA PHE A 45 -14.01 -30.06 -0.99
C PHE A 45 -14.01 -31.58 -0.91
N GLU A 46 -13.18 -32.22 -1.75
CA GLU A 46 -12.85 -33.63 -1.57
C GLU A 46 -12.23 -33.81 -0.18
N PRO A 47 -12.70 -34.78 0.64
CA PRO A 47 -12.10 -35.06 1.93
C PRO A 47 -10.63 -35.43 1.72
N ILE A 48 -9.73 -34.71 2.39
CA ILE A 48 -8.29 -35.02 2.37
C ILE A 48 -8.12 -36.46 2.90
N PRO A 49 -7.43 -37.35 2.18
CA PRO A 49 -7.25 -38.73 2.62
C PRO A 49 -6.54 -38.74 3.97
N GLU A 50 -7.22 -39.30 4.97
CA GLU A 50 -6.62 -39.58 6.28
C GLU A 50 -5.52 -40.63 6.09
N PHE A 51 -4.26 -40.22 6.22
CA PHE A 51 -3.17 -41.17 6.37
C PHE A 51 -3.37 -41.87 7.72
N GLN A 52 -3.73 -43.15 7.64
CA GLN A 52 -3.85 -44.06 8.77
C GLN A 52 -2.50 -44.16 9.50
N THR A 53 -2.28 -43.32 10.50
CA THR A 53 -1.36 -43.66 11.58
C THR A 53 -2.14 -44.53 12.57
N ALA A 54 -1.94 -45.83 12.43
CA ALA A 54 -2.36 -46.78 13.44
C ALA A 54 -1.77 -46.36 14.80
N THR A 55 -2.62 -46.15 15.81
CA THR A 55 -2.54 -46.79 17.14
C THR A 55 -3.17 -45.91 18.24
N SER A 56 -4.06 -46.57 18.99
CA SER A 56 -4.53 -46.28 20.36
C SER A 56 -5.78 -45.40 20.56
N PRO A 57 -6.83 -45.93 21.21
CA PRO A 57 -8.06 -45.19 21.51
C PRO A 57 -8.01 -44.46 22.86
N SER A 58 -8.44 -43.19 22.84
CA SER A 58 -9.15 -42.44 23.91
C SER A 58 -8.39 -42.17 25.24
N PRO A 59 -8.83 -41.24 26.12
CA PRO A 59 -10.07 -40.46 26.11
C PRO A 59 -9.92 -38.94 26.37
N SER A 60 -11.01 -38.24 26.06
CA SER A 60 -11.41 -36.91 26.52
C SER A 60 -10.90 -36.48 27.91
N LEU A 61 -10.42 -35.24 28.01
CA LEU A 61 -10.53 -34.45 29.24
C LEU A 61 -10.53 -32.96 28.89
N ASP A 62 -11.67 -32.35 29.20
CA ASP A 62 -11.83 -30.92 29.41
C ASP A 62 -10.85 -30.39 30.47
N HIS A 63 -10.67 -29.07 30.41
CA HIS A 63 -10.24 -28.17 31.49
C HIS A 63 -8.75 -27.85 31.66
N ALA A 64 -8.51 -26.57 31.34
CA ALA A 64 -7.97 -25.54 32.23
C ALA A 64 -6.47 -25.26 32.14
N ASP A 65 -6.18 -24.11 31.52
CA ASP A 65 -5.28 -23.05 32.01
C ASP A 65 -4.42 -23.43 33.22
N ASP A 66 -3.12 -23.61 33.00
CA ASP A 66 -2.12 -22.96 33.85
C ASP A 66 -0.80 -22.76 33.11
N VAL A 67 -0.18 -21.65 33.43
CA VAL A 67 0.87 -20.94 32.74
C VAL A 67 2.23 -21.50 33.19
N GLY A 68 3.08 -21.94 32.26
CA GLY A 68 4.43 -22.43 32.57
C GLY A 68 5.41 -22.10 31.46
N GLU A 69 6.46 -21.35 31.81
CA GLU A 69 7.46 -20.71 30.96
C GLU A 69 8.22 -21.63 29.99
N PRO A 70 8.73 -21.10 28.86
CA PRO A 70 9.67 -21.81 28.01
C PRO A 70 11.06 -21.77 28.66
N SER A 71 11.50 -22.90 29.20
CA SER A 71 12.90 -23.11 29.59
C SER A 71 13.70 -23.46 28.35
N ASP A 72 14.64 -22.58 28.02
CA ASP A 72 15.69 -22.75 27.03
C ASP A 72 16.49 -24.03 27.29
N GLU A 73 16.42 -24.98 26.36
CA GLU A 73 17.40 -26.05 26.25
C GLU A 73 17.89 -26.10 24.80
N ASP A 74 19.06 -25.50 24.60
CA ASP A 74 19.93 -25.63 23.44
C ASP A 74 20.24 -27.12 23.20
N SER A 75 19.40 -27.80 22.42
CA SER A 75 19.68 -29.15 21.92
C SER A 75 20.67 -29.06 20.75
N GLU A 76 21.94 -28.96 21.14
CA GLU A 76 23.11 -29.12 20.29
C GLU A 76 23.09 -30.47 19.57
N TRP A 77 23.21 -30.37 18.25
CA TRP A 77 23.19 -31.43 17.26
C TRP A 77 24.21 -32.55 17.58
N GLU A 78 23.72 -33.71 18.01
CA GLU A 78 24.53 -34.88 18.37
C GLU A 78 25.00 -35.63 17.11
N GLY A 79 26.32 -35.70 16.95
CA GLY A 79 27.01 -36.18 15.76
C GLY A 79 26.88 -37.68 15.49
N LEU A 80 26.89 -37.98 14.20
CA LEU A 80 26.96 -39.31 13.59
C LEU A 80 28.00 -40.21 14.28
N SER A 81 27.53 -41.16 15.08
CA SER A 81 28.34 -42.26 15.60
C SER A 81 27.99 -43.55 14.87
N GLU A 82 28.66 -43.77 13.74
CA GLU A 82 28.67 -45.07 13.06
C GLU A 82 29.93 -45.83 13.50
N SER A 83 29.74 -46.73 14.46
CA SER A 83 30.75 -47.66 14.95
C SER A 83 30.37 -49.08 14.57
N GLU A 84 30.93 -49.64 13.50
CA GLU A 84 31.03 -51.10 13.40
C GLU A 84 32.18 -51.54 12.48
N SER A 85 32.90 -52.55 12.97
CA SER A 85 33.77 -53.47 12.23
C SER A 85 35.18 -53.01 11.86
N GLY A 86 36.12 -53.36 12.75
CA GLY A 86 37.55 -53.38 12.47
C GLY A 86 37.98 -54.56 11.60
N LEU A 87 39.08 -54.36 10.86
CA LEU A 87 40.07 -55.36 10.46
C LEU A 87 41.24 -54.66 9.75
N GLU A 88 42.41 -54.72 10.39
CA GLU A 88 43.80 -54.70 9.88
C GLU A 88 44.30 -53.57 8.95
N PRO A 89 45.36 -52.83 9.34
CA PRO A 89 45.96 -51.76 8.55
C PRO A 89 47.16 -52.28 7.74
N ASP A 90 47.05 -52.41 6.42
CA ASP A 90 48.22 -52.41 5.54
C ASP A 90 47.80 -52.17 4.07
N ASN A 91 48.42 -51.16 3.45
CA ASN A 91 48.36 -50.78 2.02
C ASN A 91 47.26 -49.78 1.61
N ALA A 92 47.62 -48.51 1.81
CA ALA A 92 46.97 -47.33 1.27
C ALA A 92 46.84 -47.34 -0.26
N THR A 93 45.65 -47.06 -0.77
CA THR A 93 45.46 -46.13 -1.90
C THR A 93 44.06 -45.54 -1.80
N ILE A 94 43.96 -44.30 -1.31
CA ILE A 94 42.68 -43.56 -1.28
C ILE A 94 42.48 -42.97 -2.68
N GLN A 95 41.49 -43.46 -3.41
CA GLN A 95 41.12 -42.95 -4.74
C GLN A 95 40.09 -41.83 -4.56
N ILE A 96 40.53 -40.58 -4.66
CA ILE A 96 39.64 -39.41 -4.58
C ILE A 96 39.21 -39.04 -6.00
N VAL A 97 37.94 -39.26 -6.31
CA VAL A 97 37.32 -38.82 -7.57
C VAL A 97 36.44 -37.63 -7.27
N GLU A 98 36.97 -36.43 -7.49
CA GLU A 98 36.17 -35.19 -7.46
C GLU A 98 35.61 -34.90 -8.85
N HIS A 99 34.30 -35.10 -9.02
CA HIS A 99 33.57 -34.51 -10.14
C HIS A 99 32.95 -33.20 -9.70
N ARG A 100 33.77 -32.15 -9.61
CA ARG A 100 33.25 -30.79 -9.41
C ARG A 100 32.73 -30.26 -10.74
N ALA A 101 31.56 -30.74 -11.13
CA ALA A 101 30.77 -30.22 -12.24
C ALA A 101 29.32 -30.07 -11.79
N GLU A 102 29.10 -29.29 -10.72
CA GLU A 102 27.77 -28.78 -10.39
C GLU A 102 27.47 -27.60 -11.31
N ILE A 103 27.30 -27.89 -12.59
CA ILE A 103 26.63 -26.98 -13.49
C ILE A 103 25.16 -27.41 -13.45
N SER A 104 24.32 -26.51 -12.97
CA SER A 104 22.87 -26.64 -12.90
C SER A 104 22.34 -27.15 -14.24
N ALA A 105 22.04 -28.45 -14.33
CA ALA A 105 21.64 -29.10 -15.58
C ALA A 105 20.46 -28.38 -16.27
N ALA A 106 19.61 -27.68 -15.51
CA ALA A 106 18.50 -26.88 -16.03
C ALA A 106 18.94 -25.60 -16.77
N GLU A 107 20.02 -24.94 -16.35
CA GLU A 107 20.54 -23.73 -17.01
C GLU A 107 21.34 -24.11 -18.27
N ASP A 108 22.02 -25.25 -18.22
CA ASP A 108 22.74 -25.81 -19.36
C ASP A 108 21.83 -26.10 -20.55
N PHE A 109 20.66 -26.71 -20.36
CA PHE A 109 19.76 -26.97 -21.51
C PHE A 109 19.32 -25.68 -22.22
N GLY A 110 19.11 -24.59 -21.47
CA GLY A 110 18.73 -23.29 -22.02
C GLY A 110 19.87 -22.62 -22.80
N LEU A 111 21.07 -22.57 -22.20
CA LEU A 111 22.26 -22.01 -22.81
C LEU A 111 22.75 -22.85 -24.00
N GLN A 112 22.70 -24.17 -23.88
CA GLN A 112 23.08 -25.11 -24.92
C GLN A 112 22.12 -25.05 -26.11
N ARG A 113 20.81 -24.82 -25.91
CA ARG A 113 19.86 -24.58 -27.03
C ARG A 113 20.14 -23.25 -27.75
N GLN A 114 20.50 -22.21 -27.01
CA GLN A 114 20.85 -20.90 -27.60
C GLN A 114 22.20 -20.95 -28.33
N GLN A 115 23.20 -21.61 -27.75
CA GLN A 115 24.51 -21.85 -28.35
C GLN A 115 24.40 -22.75 -29.58
N TYR A 116 23.61 -23.83 -29.52
CA TYR A 116 23.36 -24.71 -30.67
C TYR A 116 22.72 -23.94 -31.83
N LYS A 117 21.74 -23.07 -31.55
CA LYS A 117 21.16 -22.18 -32.58
C LYS A 117 22.17 -21.18 -33.14
N ALA A 118 23.06 -20.64 -32.31
CA ALA A 118 24.10 -19.71 -32.77
C ALA A 118 25.14 -20.41 -33.65
N PHE A 119 25.60 -21.60 -33.26
CA PHE A 119 26.61 -22.38 -33.98
C PHE A 119 26.08 -23.08 -35.25
N MET A 120 24.82 -23.53 -35.27
CA MET A 120 24.22 -24.25 -36.41
C MET A 120 23.47 -23.34 -37.39
N SER A 121 23.33 -22.05 -37.07
CA SER A 121 22.80 -21.08 -38.04
C SER A 121 23.91 -20.57 -38.96
N SER A 122 23.58 -20.26 -40.21
CA SER A 122 24.53 -19.69 -41.19
C SER A 122 25.03 -18.28 -40.87
N ARG A 123 24.69 -17.73 -39.70
CA ARG A 123 25.07 -16.38 -39.26
C ARG A 123 26.29 -16.48 -38.34
N PRO A 124 27.40 -15.76 -38.62
CA PRO A 124 28.58 -15.78 -37.78
C PRO A 124 28.25 -15.31 -36.35
N PRO A 125 28.83 -15.93 -35.30
CA PRO A 125 28.65 -15.49 -33.93
C PRO A 125 29.05 -14.02 -33.80
N LYS A 126 28.10 -13.15 -33.43
CA LYS A 126 28.42 -11.74 -33.18
C LYS A 126 29.19 -11.68 -31.88
N GLU A 127 30.43 -11.18 -31.95
CA GLU A 127 31.22 -10.83 -30.77
C GLU A 127 30.36 -9.98 -29.83
N VAL A 128 30.25 -10.48 -28.60
CA VAL A 128 29.48 -9.92 -27.49
C VAL A 128 29.91 -8.48 -27.22
N GLY A 129 29.24 -7.55 -27.90
CA GLY A 129 29.23 -6.14 -27.55
C GLY A 129 28.64 -6.00 -26.16
N ARG A 130 29.53 -5.78 -25.18
CA ARG A 130 29.24 -5.42 -23.80
C ARG A 130 28.28 -4.23 -23.77
N VAL A 131 26.98 -4.48 -23.75
CA VAL A 131 26.00 -3.46 -23.35
C VAL A 131 25.89 -3.54 -21.84
N ALA A 132 26.90 -2.99 -21.17
CA ALA A 132 26.80 -2.61 -19.77
C ALA A 132 25.72 -1.52 -19.68
N ARG A 133 24.47 -1.93 -19.40
CA ARG A 133 23.46 -0.99 -18.90
C ARG A 133 23.71 -0.83 -17.41
N THR A 134 24.43 0.23 -17.08
CA THR A 134 24.50 0.78 -15.74
C THR A 134 23.10 1.26 -15.33
N GLN A 135 22.31 0.40 -14.70
CA GLN A 135 21.19 0.82 -13.87
C GLN A 135 21.74 0.99 -12.45
N SER A 136 22.29 2.17 -12.19
CA SER A 136 22.66 2.57 -10.84
C SER A 136 21.46 3.24 -10.17
N ALA A 137 21.01 2.63 -9.09
CA ALA A 137 20.51 3.28 -7.88
C ALA A 137 19.15 4.01 -7.95
N GLN A 138 18.08 3.24 -7.83
CA GLN A 138 17.04 3.42 -6.82
C GLN A 138 16.62 2.01 -6.35
N GLU A 139 17.26 1.48 -5.31
CA GLU A 139 16.86 0.19 -4.69
C GLU A 139 15.57 0.30 -3.86
N VAL A 140 15.03 1.52 -3.73
CA VAL A 140 13.66 1.76 -3.31
C VAL A 140 12.83 1.80 -4.59
N ASP A 141 12.31 0.67 -5.07
CA ASP A 141 11.16 0.64 -6.01
C ASP A 141 10.78 -0.78 -6.49
N GLU A 142 11.61 -1.82 -6.33
CA GLU A 142 11.22 -3.18 -6.77
C GLU A 142 10.30 -3.87 -5.76
N GLU A 143 10.69 -3.89 -4.49
CA GLU A 143 9.88 -4.43 -3.39
C GLU A 143 8.58 -3.63 -3.26
N ASP A 144 8.65 -2.30 -3.19
CA ASP A 144 7.48 -1.41 -3.14
C ASP A 144 6.56 -1.58 -4.36
N ALA A 145 7.12 -1.80 -5.57
CA ALA A 145 6.29 -2.08 -6.74
C ALA A 145 5.61 -3.44 -6.63
N SER A 146 6.33 -4.48 -6.18
CA SER A 146 5.77 -5.82 -5.99
C SER A 146 4.71 -5.83 -4.88
N GLU A 147 4.93 -5.13 -3.77
CA GLU A 147 3.97 -4.94 -2.68
C GLU A 147 2.75 -4.15 -3.16
N ALA A 148 2.95 -3.09 -3.95
CA ALA A 148 1.84 -2.35 -4.53
C ALA A 148 1.03 -3.21 -5.53
N LEU A 149 1.66 -4.15 -6.24
CA LEU A 149 0.97 -5.12 -7.09
C LEU A 149 0.21 -6.14 -6.23
N ASN A 150 0.84 -6.73 -5.23
CA ASN A 150 0.21 -7.67 -4.30
C ASN A 150 -0.98 -7.02 -3.58
N LEU A 151 -0.83 -5.79 -3.10
CA LEU A 151 -1.91 -5.01 -2.50
C LEU A 151 -3.05 -4.77 -3.49
N LYS A 152 -2.79 -4.53 -4.78
CA LYS A 152 -3.87 -4.39 -5.78
C LYS A 152 -4.66 -5.68 -5.96
N HIS A 153 -4.02 -6.83 -5.80
CA HIS A 153 -4.65 -8.14 -5.96
C HIS A 153 -5.35 -8.63 -4.69
N ASP A 154 -4.86 -8.26 -3.51
CA ASP A 154 -5.43 -8.67 -2.22
C ASP A 154 -6.42 -7.63 -1.67
N LEU A 155 -7.71 -7.86 -1.93
CA LEU A 155 -8.80 -6.98 -1.47
C LEU A 155 -9.00 -7.00 0.04
N ASP A 156 -8.73 -8.13 0.70
CA ASP A 156 -8.97 -8.27 2.14
C ASP A 156 -7.85 -7.60 2.93
N LEU A 157 -6.60 -7.69 2.45
CA LEU A 157 -5.49 -6.90 2.98
C LEU A 157 -5.73 -5.39 2.79
N GLN A 158 -6.21 -4.96 1.62
CA GLN A 158 -6.58 -3.55 1.42
C GLN A 158 -7.64 -3.07 2.42
N ARG A 159 -8.68 -3.88 2.67
CA ARG A 159 -9.75 -3.56 3.63
C ARG A 159 -9.18 -3.49 5.05
N LEU A 160 -8.39 -4.48 5.45
CA LEU A 160 -7.76 -4.54 6.76
C LEU A 160 -6.89 -3.30 7.03
N LEU A 161 -6.02 -2.95 6.09
CA LEU A 161 -5.13 -1.79 6.24
C LEU A 161 -5.92 -0.47 6.33
N LYS A 162 -6.94 -0.28 5.49
CA LYS A 162 -7.78 0.94 5.48
C LYS A 162 -8.72 1.04 6.68
N GLU A 163 -9.18 -0.09 7.21
CA GLU A 163 -10.16 -0.18 8.30
C GLU A 163 -9.52 -0.41 9.68
N SER A 164 -8.19 -0.62 9.76
CA SER A 164 -7.44 -0.90 10.99
C SER A 164 -7.75 0.08 12.13
N HIS A 165 -7.73 1.39 11.88
CA HIS A 165 -8.06 2.41 12.88
C HIS A 165 -9.48 2.30 13.44
N LEU A 166 -10.42 1.82 12.62
CA LEU A 166 -11.80 1.60 13.03
C LEU A 166 -11.91 0.32 13.86
N LEU A 167 -11.15 -0.73 13.52
CA LEU A 167 -11.08 -1.97 14.28
C LEU A 167 -10.40 -1.77 15.64
N GLU A 168 -9.35 -0.94 15.71
CA GLU A 168 -8.71 -0.53 16.97
C GLU A 168 -9.70 0.19 17.90
N GLN A 169 -10.50 1.11 17.34
CA GLN A 169 -11.58 1.76 18.09
C GLN A 169 -12.68 0.77 18.50
N ALA A 170 -12.98 -0.21 17.65
CA ALA A 170 -13.97 -1.24 17.92
C ALA A 170 -13.54 -2.17 19.05
N LYS A 171 -12.24 -2.50 19.17
CA LYS A 171 -11.70 -3.30 20.29
C LYS A 171 -12.01 -2.68 21.66
N ALA A 172 -11.98 -1.34 21.74
CA ALA A 172 -12.32 -0.60 22.96
C ALA A 172 -13.83 -0.32 23.10
N ALA A 173 -14.63 -0.57 22.08
CA ALA A 173 -16.04 -0.21 22.05
C ALA A 173 -16.95 -1.41 22.34
N SER A 174 -17.89 -1.23 23.26
CA SER A 174 -18.89 -2.26 23.61
C SER A 174 -19.90 -2.56 22.49
N THR A 175 -20.03 -1.70 21.46
CA THR A 175 -21.03 -1.87 20.40
C THR A 175 -20.39 -2.35 19.08
N LEU A 176 -20.49 -3.65 18.82
CA LEU A 176 -19.92 -4.30 17.64
C LEU A 176 -20.54 -3.78 16.32
N GLY A 177 -21.83 -3.47 16.30
CA GLY A 177 -22.55 -3.08 15.08
C GLY A 177 -22.24 -1.69 14.53
N SER A 178 -21.88 -0.72 15.37
CA SER A 178 -21.64 0.67 14.93
C SER A 178 -20.42 0.78 14.00
N HIS A 179 -19.37 0.04 14.33
CA HIS A 179 -18.13 -0.01 13.55
C HIS A 179 -18.34 -0.74 12.22
N ARG A 180 -19.22 -1.75 12.17
CA ARG A 180 -19.60 -2.43 10.92
C ARG A 180 -20.15 -1.45 9.88
N HIS A 181 -21.10 -0.58 10.24
CA HIS A 181 -21.67 0.34 9.26
C HIS A 181 -20.66 1.39 8.77
N LYS A 182 -19.76 1.86 9.66
CA LYS A 182 -18.66 2.75 9.28
C LYS A 182 -17.67 2.08 8.31
N ALA A 183 -17.35 0.81 8.54
CA ALA A 183 -16.50 0.03 7.62
C ALA A 183 -17.16 -0.08 6.24
N LEU A 184 -18.47 -0.37 6.19
CA LEU A 184 -19.23 -0.41 4.94
C LEU A 184 -19.23 0.94 4.20
N ASP A 185 -19.42 2.06 4.91
CA ASP A 185 -19.33 3.40 4.33
C ASP A 185 -17.93 3.71 3.77
N MET A 186 -16.88 3.32 4.47
CA MET A 186 -15.50 3.43 3.97
C MET A 186 -15.29 2.58 2.72
N ARG A 187 -15.81 1.34 2.68
CA ARG A 187 -15.75 0.49 1.47
C ARG A 187 -16.46 1.16 0.29
N MET A 188 -17.64 1.75 0.48
CA MET A 188 -18.33 2.49 -0.57
C MET A 188 -17.53 3.71 -1.06
N GLN A 189 -16.85 4.44 -0.17
CA GLN A 189 -15.93 5.51 -0.57
C GLN A 189 -14.74 4.98 -1.37
N THR A 190 -14.15 3.83 -1.00
CA THR A 190 -13.05 3.23 -1.78
C THR A 190 -13.46 2.79 -3.18
N LEU A 191 -14.74 2.41 -3.36
CA LEU A 191 -15.31 2.09 -4.67
C LEU A 191 -15.60 3.35 -5.53
N GLY A 192 -15.43 4.55 -4.98
CA GLY A 192 -15.56 5.82 -5.70
C GLY A 192 -16.72 6.72 -5.27
N SER A 193 -17.43 6.41 -4.17
CA SER A 193 -18.44 7.34 -3.65
C SER A 193 -17.77 8.62 -3.13
N LYS A 194 -18.30 9.80 -3.52
CA LYS A 194 -17.70 11.10 -3.20
C LYS A 194 -18.06 11.62 -1.80
N GLY A 195 -19.02 10.98 -1.13
CA GLY A 195 -19.56 11.42 0.15
C GLY A 195 -19.71 10.26 1.12
N SER A 196 -19.69 10.56 2.41
CA SER A 196 -19.93 9.60 3.50
C SER A 196 -21.38 9.73 3.96
N VAL A 197 -22.06 8.60 4.16
CA VAL A 197 -23.42 8.56 4.74
C VAL A 197 -23.43 9.09 6.19
N PHE A 198 -22.29 9.02 6.88
CA PHE A 198 -22.12 9.52 8.25
C PHE A 198 -21.79 11.01 8.33
N HIS A 199 -21.57 11.70 7.21
CA HIS A 199 -21.27 13.13 7.21
C HIS A 199 -22.53 13.95 7.43
N GLN A 200 -22.58 14.73 8.53
CA GLN A 200 -23.69 15.64 8.80
C GLN A 200 -23.60 16.89 7.90
N GLU A 201 -24.46 16.99 6.90
CA GLU A 201 -24.49 18.11 5.95
C GLU A 201 -24.96 19.43 6.59
N LYS A 202 -26.05 19.38 7.37
CA LYS A 202 -26.67 20.57 7.96
C LYS A 202 -26.15 20.82 9.38
N MET A 203 -25.21 21.76 9.51
CA MET A 203 -24.70 22.25 10.79
C MET A 203 -24.62 23.79 10.80
N PRO A 204 -24.95 24.47 11.92
CA PRO A 204 -24.68 25.90 12.06
C PRO A 204 -23.21 26.21 11.82
N MET A 205 -22.93 27.28 11.06
CA MET A 205 -21.57 27.63 10.64
C MET A 205 -20.60 27.79 11.80
N ALA A 206 -21.05 28.33 12.93
CA ALA A 206 -20.24 28.48 14.14
C ALA A 206 -19.79 27.12 14.71
N HIS A 207 -20.69 26.14 14.77
CA HIS A 207 -20.37 24.80 15.26
C HIS A 207 -19.44 24.06 14.30
N ARG A 208 -19.72 24.14 12.99
CA ARG A 208 -18.86 23.54 11.96
C ARG A 208 -17.42 24.08 12.03
N ARG A 209 -17.27 25.41 12.11
CA ARG A 209 -15.97 26.06 12.28
C ARG A 209 -15.29 25.66 13.58
N GLY A 210 -16.03 25.62 14.70
CA GLY A 210 -15.49 25.22 16.01
C GLY A 210 -14.99 23.78 16.04
N ILE A 211 -15.73 22.83 15.46
CA ILE A 211 -15.33 21.41 15.38
C ILE A 211 -14.06 21.25 14.54
N LEU A 212 -14.02 21.89 13.36
CA LEU A 212 -12.84 21.85 12.49
C LEU A 212 -11.62 22.49 13.15
N ALA A 213 -11.79 23.63 13.83
CA ALA A 213 -10.72 24.30 14.56
C ALA A 213 -10.21 23.45 15.73
N LYS A 214 -11.11 22.83 16.51
CA LYS A 214 -10.74 21.93 17.61
C LYS A 214 -10.03 20.68 17.11
N ALA A 215 -10.48 20.08 16.01
CA ALA A 215 -9.82 18.94 15.39
C ALA A 215 -8.41 19.31 14.89
N ALA A 216 -8.25 20.46 14.24
CA ALA A 216 -6.95 20.97 13.82
C ALA A 216 -6.04 21.29 15.01
N ALA A 217 -6.55 21.88 16.08
CA ALA A 217 -5.78 22.16 17.30
C ALA A 217 -5.30 20.88 17.98
N ARG A 218 -6.16 19.86 18.10
CA ARG A 218 -5.80 18.55 18.66
C ARG A 218 -4.70 17.89 17.83
N GLU A 219 -4.86 17.91 16.50
CA GLU A 219 -3.90 17.31 15.59
C GLU A 219 -2.56 18.07 15.58
N ASN A 220 -2.58 19.39 15.70
CA ASN A 220 -1.37 20.20 15.85
C ASN A 220 -0.68 19.94 17.20
N GLY A 221 -1.43 19.76 18.28
CA GLY A 221 -0.90 19.34 19.58
C GLY A 221 -0.19 17.98 19.47
N ARG A 222 -0.88 16.97 18.93
CA ARG A 222 -0.31 15.64 18.66
C ARG A 222 0.98 15.69 17.84
N ARG A 223 1.02 16.51 16.78
CA ARG A 223 2.24 16.66 15.95
C ARG A 223 3.38 17.34 16.69
N LYS A 224 3.09 18.37 17.50
CA LYS A 224 4.10 19.06 18.31
C LYS A 224 4.67 18.11 19.37
N GLU A 225 3.80 17.46 20.13
CA GLU A 225 4.17 16.46 21.14
C GLU A 225 4.99 15.33 20.50
N ALA A 226 4.58 14.81 19.33
CA ALA A 226 5.35 13.80 18.61
C ALA A 226 6.73 14.33 18.15
N SER A 227 6.81 15.57 17.64
CA SER A 227 8.08 16.16 17.24
C SER A 227 9.03 16.43 18.42
N GLU A 228 8.48 16.77 19.58
CA GLU A 228 9.23 17.01 20.81
C GLU A 228 9.71 15.70 21.44
N ASN A 229 8.92 14.62 21.32
CA ASN A 229 9.25 13.29 21.83
C ASN A 229 10.03 12.40 20.84
N GLY A 230 10.30 12.88 19.62
CA GLY A 230 11.00 12.11 18.59
C GLY A 230 10.17 10.99 17.93
N ILE A 231 8.84 11.03 18.03
CA ILE A 231 7.92 10.06 17.40
C ILE A 231 7.64 10.49 15.95
N ILE A 232 7.92 9.61 15.00
CA ILE A 232 7.64 9.85 13.57
C ILE A 232 6.16 9.55 13.30
N LEU A 233 5.43 10.55 12.80
CA LEU A 233 4.03 10.41 12.39
C LEU A 233 3.90 10.30 10.87
N GLU A 234 2.76 9.78 10.42
CA GLU A 234 2.35 9.80 9.03
C GLU A 234 2.44 11.19 8.39
N LYS A 235 2.88 11.23 7.14
CA LYS A 235 3.02 12.48 6.38
C LYS A 235 1.64 12.99 5.98
N ALA A 236 1.27 14.16 6.50
CA ALA A 236 0.01 14.79 6.12
C ALA A 236 0.01 15.18 4.63
N VAL A 237 -1.01 14.74 3.89
CA VAL A 237 -1.27 15.26 2.54
C VAL A 237 -1.79 16.69 2.68
N ALA A 238 -1.01 17.67 2.22
CA ALA A 238 -1.43 19.07 2.24
C ALA A 238 -2.68 19.24 1.35
N LYS A 239 -3.84 19.52 1.95
CA LYS A 239 -5.10 19.78 1.24
C LYS A 239 -4.94 21.02 0.35
N SER A 240 -4.64 20.82 -0.93
CA SER A 240 -4.17 21.85 -1.87
C SER A 240 -5.28 22.72 -2.49
N ARG A 241 -6.47 22.82 -1.88
CA ARG A 241 -7.65 23.44 -2.53
C ARG A 241 -7.47 24.89 -2.99
N THR A 242 -6.49 25.63 -2.44
CA THR A 242 -6.22 27.02 -2.84
C THR A 242 -5.09 27.16 -3.85
N LYS A 243 -4.32 26.11 -4.15
CA LYS A 243 -3.18 26.16 -5.08
C LYS A 243 -3.59 25.92 -6.54
N GLU A 244 -4.76 25.34 -6.78
CA GLU A 244 -5.28 25.08 -8.14
C GLU A 244 -5.82 26.32 -8.85
N LEU A 245 -6.12 27.38 -8.11
CA LEU A 245 -6.31 28.70 -8.71
C LEU A 245 -4.95 29.12 -9.28
N ARG A 246 -4.75 28.81 -10.57
CA ARG A 246 -3.60 29.25 -11.38
C ARG A 246 -3.43 30.73 -11.05
N ARG A 247 -2.33 31.07 -10.37
CA ARG A 247 -2.03 32.45 -9.98
C ARG A 247 -2.33 33.34 -11.17
N GLU A 248 -3.25 34.28 -10.99
CA GLU A 248 -3.65 35.22 -12.04
C GLU A 248 -2.36 35.83 -12.60
N ARG A 249 -2.08 35.57 -13.87
CA ARG A 249 -0.94 36.19 -14.53
C ARG A 249 -1.23 37.68 -14.53
N ALA A 250 -0.31 38.47 -13.97
CA ALA A 250 -0.46 39.92 -13.89
C ALA A 250 -0.83 40.49 -15.26
N VAL A 251 -1.93 41.25 -15.30
CA VAL A 251 -2.45 41.89 -16.52
C VAL A 251 -1.50 42.99 -17.02
N ASP A 252 -0.66 43.53 -16.14
CA ASP A 252 0.29 44.62 -16.41
C ASP A 252 1.67 44.17 -16.94
N VAL A 253 1.81 42.93 -17.42
CA VAL A 253 3.09 42.52 -18.03
C VAL A 253 3.23 43.17 -19.41
N PRO A 254 4.32 43.92 -19.68
CA PRO A 254 4.52 44.55 -20.98
C PRO A 254 4.53 43.51 -22.10
N ALA A 255 3.87 43.84 -23.21
CA ALA A 255 3.72 42.93 -24.35
C ALA A 255 5.04 42.61 -25.07
N VAL A 256 6.06 43.46 -24.90
CA VAL A 256 7.36 43.32 -25.54
C VAL A 256 8.41 42.91 -24.52
N GLY A 257 9.19 41.88 -24.84
CA GLY A 257 10.30 41.42 -24.02
C GLY A 257 9.89 40.62 -22.78
N LYS A 258 10.87 40.37 -21.91
CA LYS A 258 10.69 39.61 -20.67
C LYS A 258 10.93 40.53 -19.48
N PHE A 259 9.88 40.82 -18.71
CA PHE A 259 9.98 41.58 -17.47
C PHE A 259 10.37 40.65 -16.31
N ARG A 260 11.53 40.91 -15.69
CA ARG A 260 12.04 40.15 -14.54
C ARG A 260 12.63 41.12 -13.52
N GLY A 261 12.06 41.14 -12.31
CA GLY A 261 12.64 41.87 -11.16
C GLY A 261 12.83 43.37 -11.37
N GLY A 262 11.88 44.04 -12.05
CA GLY A 262 12.00 45.47 -12.38
C GLY A 262 12.75 45.78 -13.66
N THR A 263 13.43 44.78 -14.26
CA THR A 263 14.19 44.95 -15.50
C THR A 263 13.42 44.40 -16.70
N LEU A 264 13.23 45.25 -17.71
CA LEU A 264 12.70 44.84 -19.02
C LEU A 264 13.84 44.37 -19.93
N ARG A 265 13.85 43.08 -20.29
CA ARG A 265 14.82 42.53 -21.25
C ARG A 265 14.18 42.42 -22.63
N LEU A 266 14.69 43.22 -23.57
CA LEU A 266 14.29 43.20 -24.98
C LEU A 266 15.25 42.30 -25.79
N SER A 267 14.70 41.49 -26.68
CA SER A 267 15.50 40.74 -27.64
C SER A 267 15.88 41.62 -28.85
N LYS A 268 16.93 41.25 -29.60
CA LYS A 268 17.26 41.96 -30.86
C LYS A 268 16.09 41.95 -31.84
N ARG A 269 15.27 40.89 -31.83
CA ARG A 269 14.05 40.79 -32.65
C ARG A 269 13.01 41.80 -32.20
N ASP A 270 12.77 41.91 -30.90
CA ASP A 270 11.83 42.87 -30.32
C ASP A 270 12.17 44.30 -30.74
N VAL A 271 13.47 44.63 -30.73
CA VAL A 271 13.96 45.94 -31.16
C VAL A 271 13.74 46.14 -32.67
N LEU A 272 14.03 45.13 -33.50
CA LEU A 272 13.83 45.20 -34.95
C LEU A 272 12.34 45.28 -35.33
N ASP A 273 11.48 44.55 -34.65
CA ASP A 273 10.04 44.52 -34.88
C ASP A 273 9.42 45.89 -34.54
N ILE A 274 9.90 46.55 -33.48
CA ILE A 274 9.48 47.92 -33.12
C ILE A 274 10.07 48.96 -34.09
N GLN A 275 11.34 48.81 -34.51
CA GLN A 275 11.99 49.74 -35.42
C GLN A 275 11.51 49.62 -36.87
N GLY A 276 10.88 48.48 -37.21
CA GLY A 276 10.49 48.14 -38.59
C GLY A 276 11.72 47.89 -39.48
N PRO A 277 11.52 47.51 -40.76
CA PRO A 277 12.61 47.41 -41.71
C PRO A 277 13.24 48.79 -41.82
N GLY A 278 14.41 48.95 -41.21
CA GLY A 278 15.11 50.23 -41.10
C GLY A 278 15.08 50.92 -42.45
N ARG A 279 14.55 52.14 -42.48
CA ARG A 279 14.50 53.03 -43.63
C ARG A 279 15.93 53.16 -44.16
N SER A 280 16.32 52.25 -45.02
CA SER A 280 17.53 52.31 -45.82
C SER A 280 17.32 53.53 -46.69
N GLY A 281 17.82 54.67 -46.19
CA GLY A 281 17.81 55.91 -46.92
C GLY A 281 18.39 55.68 -48.30
N PRO A 282 17.84 56.31 -49.34
CA PRO A 282 18.30 56.10 -50.71
C PRO A 282 19.79 56.43 -50.76
N ARG A 283 20.61 55.41 -50.95
CA ARG A 283 22.03 55.56 -51.26
C ARG A 283 22.10 56.38 -52.54
N GLY A 284 22.36 57.67 -52.38
CA GLY A 284 22.57 58.63 -53.45
C GLY A 284 23.65 58.11 -54.39
N LYS A 285 23.22 57.67 -55.56
CA LYS A 285 24.07 57.30 -56.68
C LYS A 285 24.57 58.61 -57.30
N SER A 286 25.74 59.10 -56.88
CA SER A 286 26.46 60.13 -57.64
C SER A 286 27.10 59.49 -58.88
N ARG A 287 26.39 59.64 -60.00
CA ARG A 287 26.87 59.69 -61.39
C ARG A 287 26.43 61.08 -61.86
N ARG A 288 27.18 61.95 -62.53
CA ARG A 288 28.28 61.88 -63.51
C ARG A 288 28.70 63.35 -63.81
N PRO A 289 29.71 63.70 -64.65
CA PRO A 289 30.06 63.15 -65.98
C PRO A 289 30.87 61.86 -65.97
#